data_AF-A0A7L4AAI1-F1
#
_entry.id   AF-A0A7L4AAI1-F1
#
_cell.length_a   1.000
_cell.length_b   1.000
_cell.length_c   1.000
_cell.angle_alpha   90.00
_cell.angle_beta   90.00
_cell.angle_gamma   90.00
#
_symmetry.space_group_name_H-M   'P 1'
#
loop_
_entity.id
_entity.type
_entity.pdbx_description
1 polymer ?
#
loop_
_entity_poly.entity_id
_entity_poly.type
_entity_poly.pdbx_seq_one_letter_code
_entity_poly.pdbx_strand_id
1 'polypeptide(L)'
;QNQEFEEKPIRSETPVDGLTVFTDARRKSKRAAVAWYENDQWHQQLLSGHAGDSLQTLELRAVLWVFQHWFDTPVNVVSDSLYVVRTTQRLEQAMIKQIKNPVLHMLLM
;
A
#
# COMPACT_ATOMS: atom_id res chain seq x y z
N GLN A 1 -36.41 2.15 4.45
CA GLN A 1 -35.39 1.10 4.25
C GLN A 1 -34.04 1.78 4.38
N ASN A 2 -33.38 1.66 5.53
CA ASN A 2 -32.01 2.13 5.69
C ASN A 2 -31.11 1.09 5.04
N GLN A 3 -30.48 1.43 3.91
CA GLN A 3 -29.33 0.66 3.44
C GLN A 3 -28.20 0.92 4.45
N GLU A 4 -27.93 -0.07 5.29
CA GLU A 4 -26.66 -0.13 6.02
C GLU A 4 -25.56 -0.19 4.96
N PHE A 5 -24.88 0.94 4.76
CA PHE A 5 -23.61 0.94 4.05
C PHE A 5 -22.65 0.13 4.93
N GLU A 6 -22.34 -1.11 4.53
CA GLU A 6 -21.25 -1.85 5.18
C GLU A 6 -19.97 -1.06 4.95
N GLU A 7 -19.51 -0.38 5.99
CA GLU A 7 -18.26 0.35 5.99
C GLU A 7 -17.12 -0.68 5.95
N LYS A 8 -16.72 -1.08 4.73
CA LYS A 8 -15.62 -2.01 4.53
C LYS A 8 -14.33 -1.39 5.10
N PRO A 9 -13.57 -2.10 5.94
CA PRO A 9 -12.33 -1.58 6.48
C PRO A 9 -11.32 -1.34 5.37
N ILE A 10 -10.50 -0.30 5.52
CA ILE A 10 -9.46 0.10 4.54
C ILE A 10 -8.44 -1.03 4.36
N ARG A 11 -8.21 -1.86 5.38
CA ARG A 11 -7.35 -3.05 5.35
C ARG A 11 -8.14 -4.31 5.73
N SER A 12 -7.91 -5.40 4.99
CA SER A 12 -8.36 -6.74 5.35
C SER A 12 -7.23 -7.55 6.00
N GLU A 13 -7.56 -8.38 7.00
CA GLU A 13 -6.63 -9.37 7.61
C GLU A 13 -6.48 -10.64 6.76
N THR A 14 -7.34 -10.81 5.74
CA THR A 14 -7.32 -11.93 4.80
C THR A 14 -7.24 -11.42 3.37
N PRO A 15 -6.72 -12.21 2.42
CA PRO A 15 -6.69 -11.80 1.01
C PRO A 15 -8.07 -11.38 0.51
N VAL A 16 -8.12 -10.28 -0.23
CA VAL A 16 -9.35 -9.76 -0.85
C VAL A 16 -9.51 -10.31 -2.25
N ASP A 17 -10.74 -10.26 -2.77
CA ASP A 17 -11.00 -10.48 -4.19
C ASP A 17 -10.48 -9.27 -4.98
N GLY A 18 -9.23 -9.37 -5.46
CA GLY A 18 -8.49 -8.27 -6.05
C GLY A 18 -7.11 -8.70 -6.55
N LEU A 19 -6.46 -7.80 -7.30
CA LEU A 19 -5.17 -8.07 -7.93
C LEU A 19 -4.11 -8.42 -6.89
N THR A 20 -3.30 -9.45 -7.14
CA THR A 20 -2.14 -9.76 -6.30
C THR A 20 -0.88 -9.17 -6.90
N VAL A 21 -0.22 -8.32 -6.12
CA VAL A 21 0.95 -7.56 -6.54
C VAL A 21 2.12 -7.86 -5.62
N PHE A 22 3.24 -8.26 -6.19
CA PHE A 22 4.48 -8.57 -5.47
C PHE A 22 5.42 -7.38 -5.53
N THR A 23 6.03 -7.04 -4.39
CA THR A 23 6.99 -5.93 -4.27
C THR A 23 8.32 -6.43 -3.75
N ASP A 24 9.41 -5.91 -4.31
CA ASP A 24 10.79 -6.16 -3.88
C ASP A 24 11.63 -4.90 -4.09
N ALA A 25 12.77 -4.78 -3.42
CA ALA A 25 13.75 -3.78 -3.72
C ALA A 25 15.18 -4.26 -3.53
N ARG A 26 16.09 -3.61 -4.26
CA ARG A 26 17.51 -3.95 -4.24
C ARG A 26 18.37 -2.71 -4.08
N ARG A 27 19.06 -2.65 -2.95
CA ARG A 27 19.95 -1.53 -2.57
C ARG A 27 21.09 -1.31 -3.55
N LYS A 28 21.78 -2.38 -3.99
CA LYS A 28 22.95 -2.28 -4.88
C LYS A 28 22.62 -1.59 -6.21
N SER A 29 21.47 -1.92 -6.78
CA SER A 29 20.97 -1.31 -8.02
C SER A 29 20.12 -0.07 -7.78
N LYS A 30 19.82 0.28 -6.52
CA LYS A 30 18.90 1.37 -6.11
C LYS A 30 17.58 1.32 -6.87
N ARG A 31 17.00 0.13 -6.97
CA ARG A 31 15.75 -0.09 -7.69
C ARG A 31 14.75 -0.77 -6.78
N ALA A 32 13.49 -0.39 -6.93
CA ALA A 32 12.36 -1.16 -6.44
C ALA A 32 11.63 -1.76 -7.64
N ALA A 33 11.00 -2.91 -7.43
CA ALA A 33 10.26 -3.63 -8.44
C ALA A 33 8.88 -3.95 -7.91
N VAL A 34 7.91 -3.88 -8.82
CA VAL A 34 6.53 -4.27 -8.61
C VAL A 34 6.17 -5.22 -9.74
N ALA A 35 5.58 -6.37 -9.44
CA ALA A 35 5.18 -7.35 -10.45
C ALA A 35 3.79 -7.90 -10.14
N TRP A 36 2.99 -8.13 -11.18
CA TRP A 36 1.66 -8.69 -11.06
C TRP A 36 1.31 -9.51 -12.29
N TYR A 37 0.33 -10.40 -12.15
CA TYR A 37 -0.19 -11.21 -13.25
C TYR A 37 -1.61 -10.79 -13.55
N GLU A 38 -1.89 -10.44 -14.80
CA GLU A 38 -3.20 -10.01 -15.26
C GLU A 38 -3.35 -10.30 -16.77
N ASN A 39 -4.55 -10.69 -17.20
CA ASN A 39 -4.85 -10.97 -18.61
C ASN A 39 -3.89 -11.98 -19.25
N ASP A 40 -3.61 -13.06 -18.52
CA ASP A 40 -2.68 -14.12 -18.89
C ASP A 40 -1.22 -13.69 -19.16
N GLN A 41 -0.81 -12.55 -18.60
CA GLN A 41 0.52 -12.00 -18.80
C GLN A 41 1.11 -11.45 -17.49
N TRP A 42 2.43 -11.56 -17.39
CA TRP A 42 3.20 -10.90 -16.33
C TRP A 42 3.50 -9.46 -16.70
N HIS A 43 3.20 -8.57 -15.77
CA HIS A 43 3.51 -7.15 -15.84
C HIS A 43 4.52 -6.80 -14.76
N GLN A 44 5.30 -5.75 -15.01
CA GLN A 44 6.23 -5.22 -14.03
C GLN A 44 6.40 -3.71 -14.14
N GLN A 45 6.65 -3.08 -13.01
CA GLN A 45 7.09 -1.70 -12.92
C GLN A 45 8.41 -1.62 -12.16
N LEU A 46 9.40 -0.94 -12.75
CA LEU A 46 10.67 -0.65 -12.10
C LEU A 46 10.72 0.80 -11.64
N LEU A 47 11.05 1.02 -10.38
CA LEU A 47 11.15 2.33 -9.76
C LEU A 47 12.61 2.62 -9.46
N SER A 48 13.10 3.76 -9.93
CA SER A 48 14.44 4.24 -9.59
C SER A 48 14.43 4.94 -8.23
N GLY A 49 15.42 4.64 -7.41
CA GLY A 49 15.73 5.36 -6.17
C GLY A 49 16.67 6.52 -6.38
N HIS A 50 16.82 7.34 -5.34
CA HIS A 50 17.69 8.51 -5.28
C HIS A 50 19.00 8.22 -4.53
N ALA A 51 19.92 9.18 -4.58
CA ALA A 51 21.10 9.17 -3.72
C ALA A 51 20.67 9.33 -2.26
N GLY A 52 21.08 8.38 -1.40
CA GLY A 52 20.72 8.37 0.02
C GLY A 52 19.58 7.42 0.38
N ASP A 53 18.83 6.91 -0.60
CA ASP A 53 17.74 5.96 -0.32
C ASP A 53 18.28 4.67 0.31
N SER A 54 17.71 4.33 1.46
CA SER A 54 17.96 3.05 2.13
C SER A 54 17.22 1.92 1.42
N LEU A 55 17.53 0.67 1.77
CA LEU A 55 16.76 -0.47 1.25
C LEU A 55 15.29 -0.34 1.66
N GLN A 56 15.03 -0.03 2.93
CA GLN A 56 13.69 0.13 3.48
C GLN A 56 12.89 1.24 2.77
N THR A 57 13.57 2.33 2.38
CA THR A 57 12.96 3.42 1.62
C THR A 57 12.52 2.95 0.24
N LEU A 58 13.32 2.12 -0.44
CA LEU A 58 12.99 1.58 -1.75
C LEU A 58 11.84 0.57 -1.67
N GLU A 59 11.85 -0.31 -0.68
CA GLU A 59 10.77 -1.28 -0.44
C GLU A 59 9.44 -0.55 -0.17
N LEU A 60 9.46 0.48 0.69
CA LEU A 60 8.27 1.27 0.96
C LEU A 60 7.79 2.04 -0.28
N ARG A 61 8.71 2.53 -1.11
CA ARG A 61 8.39 3.19 -2.38
C ARG A 61 7.66 2.27 -3.34
N ALA A 62 8.01 0.98 -3.41
CA ALA A 62 7.27 0.00 -4.21
C ALA A 62 5.82 -0.11 -3.74
N VAL A 63 5.59 -0.27 -2.44
CA VAL A 63 4.23 -0.40 -1.90
C VAL A 63 3.40 0.89 -2.06
N LEU A 64 4.01 2.06 -1.87
CA LEU A 64 3.35 3.34 -2.13
C LEU A 64 2.93 3.48 -3.60
N TRP A 65 3.77 3.02 -4.53
CA TRP A 65 3.41 3.01 -5.94
C TRP A 65 2.20 2.11 -6.21
N VAL A 66 2.12 0.93 -5.58
CA VAL A 66 0.93 0.05 -5.69
C VAL A 66 -0.32 0.76 -5.19
N PHE A 67 -0.28 1.39 -4.01
CA PHE A 67 -1.43 2.11 -3.47
C PHE A 67 -1.85 3.32 -4.31
N GLN A 68 -0.90 4.00 -4.97
CA GLN A 68 -1.21 5.09 -5.87
C GLN A 68 -1.82 4.61 -7.20
N HIS A 69 -1.37 3.45 -7.70
CA HIS A 69 -1.81 2.91 -8.98
C HIS A 69 -3.20 2.25 -8.88
N TRP A 70 -3.49 1.56 -7.77
CA TRP A 70 -4.75 0.88 -7.49
C TRP A 70 -5.46 1.49 -6.28
N PHE A 71 -5.63 2.83 -6.27
CA PHE A 71 -6.15 3.55 -5.10
C PHE A 71 -7.65 3.31 -4.85
N ASP A 72 -8.42 2.99 -5.89
CA ASP A 72 -9.88 2.81 -5.88
C ASP A 72 -10.31 1.35 -6.08
N THR A 73 -9.35 0.42 -6.19
CA THR A 73 -9.61 -1.01 -6.40
C THR A 73 -8.98 -1.87 -5.29
N PRO A 74 -9.62 -2.94 -4.82
CA PRO A 74 -9.01 -3.87 -3.88
C PRO A 74 -7.73 -4.49 -4.44
N VAL A 75 -6.65 -4.46 -3.65
CA VAL A 75 -5.34 -5.00 -4.03
C VAL A 75 -4.69 -5.77 -2.89
N ASN A 76 -4.12 -6.93 -3.19
CA ASN A 76 -3.31 -7.73 -2.28
C ASN A 76 -1.83 -7.42 -2.52
N VAL A 77 -1.19 -6.72 -1.59
CA VAL A 77 0.26 -6.42 -1.64
C VAL A 77 1.04 -7.51 -0.92
N VAL A 78 1.92 -8.19 -1.63
CA VAL A 78 2.84 -9.19 -1.09
C VAL A 78 4.25 -8.59 -1.04
N SER A 79 4.81 -8.48 0.16
CA SER A 79 6.15 -7.96 0.39
C SER A 79 6.91 -8.91 1.32
N ASP A 80 8.19 -9.13 1.03
CA ASP A 80 9.12 -9.87 1.88
C ASP A 80 9.74 -8.98 2.99
N SER A 81 9.53 -7.67 2.92
CA SER A 81 9.99 -6.71 3.93
C SER A 81 9.03 -6.62 5.10
N LEU A 82 9.39 -7.26 6.22
CA LEU A 82 8.66 -7.14 7.48
C LEU A 82 8.57 -5.68 7.96
N TYR A 83 9.58 -4.86 7.65
CA TYR A 83 9.57 -3.44 7.95
C TYR A 83 8.42 -2.73 7.23
N VAL A 84 8.28 -2.94 5.92
CA VAL A 84 7.22 -2.31 5.13
C VAL A 84 5.85 -2.80 5.55
N VAL A 85 5.65 -4.11 5.70
CA VAL A 85 4.36 -4.69 6.13
C VAL A 85 3.89 -4.08 7.45
N ARG A 86 4.77 -3.98 8.45
CA ARG A 86 4.42 -3.37 9.75
C ARG A 86 4.19 -1.87 9.65
N THR A 87 4.93 -1.18 8.80
CA THR A 87 4.83 0.28 8.63
C THR A 87 3.49 0.64 7.97
N THR A 88 3.09 -0.07 6.92
CA THR A 88 1.82 0.17 6.22
C THR A 88 0.61 -0.18 7.08
N GLN A 89 0.66 -1.28 7.85
CA GLN A 89 -0.37 -1.62 8.82
C GLN A 89 -0.56 -0.53 9.90
N ARG A 90 0.53 0.06 10.38
CA ARG A 90 0.47 1.15 11.38
C ARG A 90 0.04 2.48 10.77
N LEU A 91 0.44 2.78 9.54
CA LEU A 91 0.03 3.99 8.84
C LEU A 91 -1.49 4.04 8.66
N GLU A 92 -2.13 2.92 8.32
CA GLU A 92 -3.59 2.84 8.28
C GLU A 92 -4.23 3.14 9.65
N GLN A 93 -3.64 2.64 10.73
CA GLN A 93 -4.13 2.92 12.08
C GLN A 93 -3.85 4.36 12.55
N ALA A 94 -2.76 4.96 12.05
CA ALA A 94 -2.29 6.30 12.42
C ALA A 94 -2.91 7.42 11.57
N MET A 95 -3.33 7.11 10.33
CA MET A 95 -4.28 7.93 9.57
C MET A 95 -5.57 7.90 10.38
N ILE A 96 -5.69 8.90 11.23
CA ILE A 96 -6.63 8.96 12.34
C ILE A 96 -7.97 8.40 11.87
N LYS A 97 -8.33 7.21 12.38
CA LYS A 97 -9.66 6.61 12.24
C LYS A 97 -10.65 7.76 12.18
N GLN A 98 -11.32 7.96 11.03
CA GLN A 98 -12.21 9.10 10.73
C GLN A 98 -12.52 9.87 12.01
N ILE A 99 -11.92 11.05 12.20
CA ILE A 99 -12.05 11.76 13.47
C ILE A 99 -13.54 12.03 13.69
N LYS A 100 -14.20 11.16 14.47
CA LYS A 100 -15.64 11.25 14.75
C LYS A 100 -15.97 12.50 15.58
N ASN A 101 -14.94 13.16 16.09
CA ASN A 101 -15.03 14.43 16.77
C ASN A 101 -14.86 15.59 15.76
N PRO A 102 -15.93 16.34 15.44
CA PRO A 102 -15.87 17.41 14.45
C PRO A 102 -14.90 18.54 14.83
N VAL A 103 -14.64 18.75 16.12
CA VAL A 103 -13.69 19.78 16.59
C VAL A 103 -12.25 19.36 16.32
N LEU A 104 -11.92 18.09 16.61
CA LEU A 104 -10.59 17.57 16.33
C LEU A 104 -10.31 17.46 14.82
N HIS A 105 -11.33 17.16 14.02
CA HIS A 105 -11.22 17.16 12.56
C HIS A 105 -10.86 18.55 11.99
N MET A 106 -11.53 19.60 12.49
CA MET A 106 -11.29 20.99 12.08
C MET A 106 -9.89 21.49 12.45
N LEU A 107 -9.27 20.96 13.51
CA LEU A 107 -7.94 21.39 13.96
C LEU A 107 -6.78 20.71 13.21
N LEU A 108 -7.05 19.61 12.50
CA LEU A 108 -6.03 18.75 11.87
C LEU A 108 -6.08 18.74 10.33
N MET A 109 -7.05 19.45 9.73
CA MET A 109 -7.13 19.79 8.30
C MET A 109 -6.74 21.24 8.09
#